data_AF-A0A8E2EAA9-F1
#
_entry.id   AF-A0A8E2EAA9-F1
#
_cell.length_a   1.000
_cell.length_b   1.000
_cell.length_c   1.000
_cell.angle_alpha   90.00
_cell.angle_beta   90.00
_cell.angle_gamma   90.00
#
_symmetry.space_group_name_H-M   'P 1'
#
loop_
_entity.id
_entity.type
_entity.pdbx_description
1 polymer ?
#
loop_
_entity_poly.entity_id
_entity_poly.type
_entity_poly.pdbx_seq_one_letter_code
_entity_poly.pdbx_strand_id
1 'polypeptide(L)'
;PALTVTEIASAETDQITNLCSLIANSDAGQSCFGCLKEDDHHYTVVPLLRQIDAPDRRQFVSLETLIGDSSGVRLTRRIRYFTALTIASSYLQLHSTPWLGGEWSKKDVRFLSSSPACDGIMTEEPYISCRFAEPNSTNASNETFGSRPFLTLGILLLELCFGMALEQHETRRKLGKGDSQIAMYLDLAAALQWSEEVLEEAGPKYAGAVKWCLEKVGTVSQGGGWRHEFLREVVEPLQSCTESLEVVY
;
A
#
# COMPACT_ATOMS: atom_id res chain seq x y z
N PRO A 1 -14.68 -5.07 7.37
CA PRO A 1 -16.03 -4.47 7.20
C PRO A 1 -16.00 -3.36 6.14
N ALA A 2 -16.68 -3.58 5.01
CA ALA A 2 -16.96 -2.52 4.07
C ALA A 2 -18.11 -1.66 4.62
N LEU A 3 -17.98 -0.33 4.55
CA LEU A 3 -18.98 0.62 5.03
C LEU A 3 -19.42 1.51 3.87
N THR A 4 -20.67 1.95 3.90
CA THR A 4 -21.16 3.01 3.01
C THR A 4 -21.77 4.13 3.83
N VAL A 5 -21.49 5.33 3.37
CA VAL A 5 -21.94 6.59 3.94
C VAL A 5 -22.95 7.15 2.95
N THR A 6 -24.22 7.24 3.35
CA THR A 6 -25.29 7.78 2.50
C THR A 6 -25.91 9.00 3.15
N GLU A 7 -26.13 10.05 2.35
CA GLU A 7 -26.80 11.28 2.76
C GLU A 7 -28.32 11.07 2.66
N ILE A 8 -29.03 11.10 3.79
CA ILE A 8 -30.48 10.91 3.84
C ILE A 8 -31.10 11.86 4.87
N ALA A 9 -32.29 12.37 4.58
CA ALA A 9 -33.10 13.16 5.49
C ALA A 9 -33.54 12.34 6.73
N SER A 10 -33.04 12.76 7.89
CA SER A 10 -33.45 12.47 9.28
C SER A 10 -34.22 11.16 9.53
N ALA A 11 -33.49 10.09 9.85
CA ALA A 11 -33.97 9.09 10.81
C ALA A 11 -33.29 9.35 12.16
N GLU A 12 -34.04 9.29 13.26
CA GLU A 12 -33.53 9.41 14.63
C GLU A 12 -32.63 8.20 14.95
N THR A 13 -31.34 8.30 14.60
CA THR A 13 -30.32 7.31 14.95
C THR A 13 -29.29 7.92 15.89
N ASP A 14 -28.72 7.08 16.77
CA ASP A 14 -27.69 7.50 17.71
C ASP A 14 -26.48 8.10 16.98
N GLN A 15 -25.99 9.23 17.50
CA GLN A 15 -24.83 9.91 16.94
C GLN A 15 -23.55 9.12 17.25
N ILE A 16 -22.80 8.78 16.20
CA ILE A 16 -21.53 8.08 16.30
C ILE A 16 -20.46 9.08 16.74
N THR A 17 -19.95 8.91 17.96
CA THR A 17 -18.86 9.72 18.51
C THR A 17 -17.48 9.11 18.25
N ASN A 18 -17.40 7.78 18.12
CA ASN A 18 -16.19 7.05 17.78
C ASN A 18 -16.52 5.85 16.88
N LEU A 19 -16.24 6.00 15.59
CA LEU A 19 -16.52 4.97 14.60
C LEU A 19 -15.68 3.69 14.82
N CYS A 20 -14.44 3.81 15.27
CA CYS A 20 -13.56 2.67 15.53
C CYS A 20 -14.07 1.80 16.68
N SER A 21 -14.44 2.41 17.80
CA SER A 21 -15.03 1.71 18.94
C SER A 21 -16.35 1.05 18.58
N LEU A 22 -17.14 1.69 17.72
CA LEU A 22 -18.39 1.13 17.25
C LEU A 22 -18.18 -0.12 16.38
N ILE A 23 -17.30 -0.04 15.37
CA ILE A 23 -16.97 -1.19 14.50
C ILE A 23 -16.33 -2.33 15.30
N ALA A 24 -15.49 -2.02 16.30
CA ALA A 24 -14.82 -3.03 17.10
C ALA A 24 -15.78 -3.84 17.99
N ASN A 25 -16.90 -3.23 18.40
CA ASN A 25 -17.89 -3.82 19.31
C ASN A 25 -19.21 -4.16 18.61
N SER A 26 -19.30 -4.04 17.28
CA SER A 26 -20.55 -4.26 16.54
C SER A 26 -20.87 -5.75 16.39
N ASP A 27 -22.13 -6.10 16.62
CA ASP A 27 -22.66 -7.45 16.41
C ASP A 27 -23.14 -7.67 14.97
N ALA A 28 -23.12 -8.93 14.53
CA ALA A 28 -23.39 -9.36 13.16
C ALA A 28 -24.79 -9.05 12.60
N GLY A 29 -25.73 -8.69 13.48
CA GLY A 29 -27.13 -8.45 13.15
C GLY A 29 -27.54 -6.98 13.06
N GLN A 30 -26.65 -6.02 13.33
CA GLN A 30 -27.02 -4.61 13.35
C GLN A 30 -27.22 -4.09 11.91
N SER A 31 -28.43 -3.60 11.60
CA SER A 31 -28.77 -3.07 10.27
C SER A 31 -28.32 -1.62 10.06
N CYS A 32 -27.99 -0.90 11.13
CA CYS A 32 -27.52 0.47 11.13
C CYS A 32 -26.60 0.70 12.34
N PHE A 33 -25.49 1.38 12.11
CA PHE A 33 -24.53 1.73 13.15
C PHE A 33 -24.77 3.10 13.78
N GLY A 34 -25.57 3.95 13.15
CA GLY A 34 -25.88 5.30 13.64
C GLY A 34 -25.60 6.36 12.60
N CYS A 35 -25.51 7.62 13.04
CA CYS A 35 -25.21 8.75 12.16
C CYS A 35 -23.92 9.50 12.53
N LEU A 36 -23.17 9.89 11.51
CA LEU A 36 -22.11 10.89 11.61
C LEU A 36 -22.72 12.25 11.25
N LYS A 37 -22.43 13.26 12.06
CA LYS A 37 -22.89 14.64 11.81
C LYS A 37 -21.68 15.52 11.57
N GLU A 38 -21.69 16.23 10.45
CA GLU A 38 -20.69 17.26 10.11
C GLU A 38 -21.45 18.47 9.60
N ASP A 39 -21.38 19.58 10.34
CA ASP A 39 -22.15 20.81 10.11
C ASP A 39 -23.66 20.54 9.87
N ASP A 40 -24.16 20.82 8.65
CA ASP A 40 -25.55 20.61 8.22
C ASP A 40 -25.79 19.23 7.57
N HIS A 41 -24.74 18.41 7.41
CA HIS A 41 -24.83 17.10 6.76
C HIS A 41 -24.94 15.96 7.77
N HIS A 42 -25.91 15.08 7.53
CA HIS A 42 -26.12 13.86 8.31
C HIS A 42 -25.85 12.65 7.42
N TYR A 43 -24.93 11.81 7.87
CA TYR A 43 -24.57 10.59 7.18
C TYR A 43 -24.93 9.37 8.01
N THR A 44 -25.74 8.47 7.46
CA THR A 44 -26.01 7.19 8.12
C THR A 44 -24.94 6.18 7.76
N VAL A 45 -24.37 5.52 8.78
CA VAL A 45 -23.40 4.45 8.59
C VAL A 45 -24.13 3.12 8.66
N VAL A 46 -24.08 2.38 7.56
CA VAL A 46 -24.67 1.04 7.47
C VAL A 46 -23.60 0.01 7.12
N PRO A 47 -23.63 -1.19 7.72
CA PRO A 47 -22.75 -2.27 7.31
C PRO A 47 -23.17 -2.79 5.93
N LEU A 48 -22.25 -2.77 4.96
CA LEU A 48 -22.49 -3.32 3.62
C LEU A 48 -22.53 -4.85 3.60
N LEU A 49 -21.80 -5.46 4.52
CA LEU A 49 -21.74 -6.91 4.68
C LEU A 49 -22.36 -7.22 6.03
N ARG A 50 -23.47 -7.98 6.03
CA ARG A 50 -23.86 -8.73 7.24
C ARG A 50 -22.64 -9.56 7.61
N GLN A 51 -22.14 -9.46 8.85
CA GLN A 51 -21.13 -10.40 9.31
C GLN A 51 -21.76 -11.79 9.13
N ILE A 52 -21.34 -12.51 8.10
CA ILE A 52 -21.68 -13.91 7.95
C ILE A 52 -21.00 -14.59 9.14
N ASP A 53 -21.75 -15.42 9.85
CA ASP A 53 -21.45 -15.98 11.16
C ASP A 53 -19.97 -16.36 11.37
N ALA A 54 -19.47 -15.99 12.57
CA ALA A 54 -18.11 -16.13 13.11
C ALA A 54 -17.12 -15.01 12.72
N PRO A 55 -16.12 -14.69 13.59
CA PRO A 55 -14.97 -13.91 13.18
C PRO A 55 -14.28 -14.73 12.11
N ASP A 56 -14.60 -14.44 10.85
CA ASP A 56 -13.84 -14.87 9.71
C ASP A 56 -12.38 -14.57 10.07
N ARG A 57 -11.60 -15.61 10.38
CA ARG A 57 -10.16 -15.53 10.58
C ARG A 57 -9.59 -15.21 9.20
N ARG A 58 -9.92 -14.04 8.66
CA ARG A 58 -9.40 -13.52 7.40
C ARG A 58 -7.91 -13.53 7.57
N GLN A 59 -7.29 -14.45 6.88
CA GLN A 59 -5.86 -14.59 6.95
C GLN A 59 -5.29 -13.58 5.98
N PHE A 60 -4.14 -13.06 6.33
CA PHE A 60 -3.48 -12.06 5.53
C PHE A 60 -2.11 -12.59 5.16
N VAL A 61 -1.80 -12.50 3.89
CA VAL A 61 -0.47 -12.81 3.37
C VAL A 61 0.18 -11.49 2.96
N SER A 62 1.40 -11.24 3.42
CA SER A 62 2.13 -10.04 3.04
C SER A 62 2.74 -10.18 1.66
N LEU A 63 2.97 -9.06 0.98
CA LEU A 63 3.72 -9.04 -0.28
C LEU A 63 5.10 -9.68 -0.09
N GLU A 64 5.77 -9.43 1.04
CA GLU A 64 7.05 -10.06 1.38
C GLU A 64 7.03 -11.59 1.25
N THR A 65 5.96 -12.22 1.73
CA THR A 65 5.82 -13.68 1.65
C THR A 65 5.56 -14.16 0.21
N LEU A 66 4.88 -13.35 -0.60
CA LEU A 66 4.50 -13.67 -1.97
C LEU A 66 5.60 -13.44 -3.01
N ILE A 67 6.50 -12.49 -2.76
CA ILE A 67 7.69 -12.27 -3.59
C ILE A 67 8.92 -13.01 -3.07
N GLY A 68 8.87 -13.52 -1.84
CA GLY A 68 9.90 -14.38 -1.27
C GLY A 68 9.76 -15.83 -1.71
N ASP A 69 10.85 -16.59 -1.58
CA ASP A 69 10.89 -18.01 -1.99
C ASP A 69 10.03 -18.95 -1.11
N SER A 70 9.42 -18.43 -0.05
CA SER A 70 8.84 -19.24 1.04
C SER A 70 7.38 -19.66 0.84
N SER A 71 6.62 -19.00 -0.03
CA SER A 71 5.17 -19.24 -0.14
C SER A 71 4.77 -20.30 -1.18
N GLY A 72 5.66 -20.62 -2.13
CA GLY A 72 5.31 -21.46 -3.29
C GLY A 72 4.31 -20.82 -4.27
N VAL A 73 3.75 -19.65 -3.92
CA VAL A 73 2.81 -18.88 -4.73
C VAL A 73 3.61 -17.82 -5.49
N ARG A 74 3.43 -17.77 -6.81
CA ARG A 74 4.02 -16.72 -7.65
C ARG A 74 2.94 -15.80 -8.18
N LEU A 75 3.06 -14.51 -7.88
CA LEU A 75 2.20 -13.48 -8.45
C LEU A 75 2.42 -13.39 -9.96
N THR A 76 1.33 -13.38 -10.72
CA THR A 76 1.40 -13.12 -12.16
C THR A 76 1.83 -11.69 -12.41
N ARG A 77 2.43 -11.43 -13.59
CA ARG A 77 2.83 -10.08 -13.99
C ARG A 77 1.68 -9.06 -13.89
N ARG A 78 0.46 -9.47 -14.28
CA ARG A 78 -0.77 -8.67 -14.17
C ARG A 78 -1.03 -8.23 -12.72
N ILE A 79 -1.05 -9.18 -11.79
CA ILE A 79 -1.27 -8.89 -10.36
C ILE A 79 -0.17 -7.98 -9.82
N ARG A 80 1.09 -8.22 -10.20
CA ARG A 80 2.22 -7.40 -9.74
C ARG A 80 2.07 -5.95 -10.18
N TYR A 81 1.69 -5.70 -11.44
CA TYR A 81 1.53 -4.34 -11.97
C TYR A 81 0.32 -3.64 -11.37
N PHE A 82 -0.79 -4.37 -11.20
CA PHE A 82 -1.96 -3.86 -10.50
C PHE A 82 -1.63 -3.49 -9.04
N THR A 83 -0.85 -4.33 -8.35
CA THR A 83 -0.36 -4.04 -7.00
C THR A 83 0.53 -2.80 -6.98
N ALA A 84 1.44 -2.65 -7.96
CA ALA A 84 2.31 -1.49 -8.09
C ALA A 84 1.51 -0.18 -8.26
N LEU A 85 0.51 -0.19 -9.14
CA LEU A 85 -0.43 0.91 -9.33
C LEU A 85 -1.20 1.23 -8.05
N THR A 86 -1.69 0.20 -7.36
CA THR A 86 -2.47 0.36 -6.12
C THR A 86 -1.64 1.01 -5.01
N ILE A 87 -0.39 0.57 -4.84
CA ILE A 87 0.53 1.14 -3.83
C ILE A 87 0.86 2.59 -4.19
N ALA A 88 1.20 2.88 -5.45
CA ALA A 88 1.52 4.24 -5.89
C ALA A 88 0.32 5.19 -5.69
N SER A 89 -0.88 4.74 -6.05
CA SER A 89 -2.12 5.51 -5.86
C SER A 89 -2.42 5.74 -4.38
N SER A 90 -2.25 4.71 -3.55
CA SER A 90 -2.43 4.81 -2.10
C SER A 90 -1.44 5.80 -1.49
N TYR A 91 -0.18 5.78 -1.92
CA TYR A 91 0.82 6.74 -1.48
C TYR A 91 0.42 8.18 -1.82
N LEU A 92 0.00 8.44 -3.06
CA LEU A 92 -0.49 9.77 -3.48
C LEU A 92 -1.63 10.27 -2.59
N GLN A 93 -2.59 9.41 -2.26
CA GLN A 93 -3.77 9.75 -1.47
C GLN A 93 -3.48 9.92 0.03
N LEU A 94 -2.64 9.05 0.60
CA LEU A 94 -2.54 8.87 2.05
C LEU A 94 -1.25 9.41 2.67
N HIS A 95 -0.24 9.81 1.91
CA HIS A 95 1.05 10.27 2.47
C HIS A 95 0.93 11.44 3.48
N SER A 96 -0.11 12.29 3.37
CA SER A 96 -0.34 13.40 4.32
C SER A 96 -1.09 12.98 5.59
N THR A 97 -1.45 11.70 5.67
CA THR A 97 -2.25 11.15 6.75
C THR A 97 -1.40 10.19 7.59
N PRO A 98 -1.80 9.90 8.84
CA PRO A 98 -1.11 8.91 9.66
C PRO A 98 -1.07 7.50 9.06
N TRP A 99 -1.90 7.21 8.05
CA TRP A 99 -1.95 5.91 7.37
C TRP A 99 -0.63 5.52 6.68
N LEU A 100 0.14 6.51 6.22
CA LEU A 100 1.41 6.29 5.50
C LEU A 100 2.55 7.16 6.03
N GLY A 101 2.42 7.66 7.27
CA GLY A 101 3.40 8.49 7.95
C GLY A 101 4.49 7.73 8.72
N GLY A 102 4.52 6.39 8.68
CA GLY A 102 5.54 5.57 9.37
C GLY A 102 6.54 4.93 8.40
N GLU A 103 7.51 4.19 8.96
CA GLU A 103 8.30 3.23 8.17
C GLU A 103 7.36 2.15 7.66
N TRP A 104 7.09 2.15 6.35
CA TRP A 104 6.29 1.13 5.69
C TRP A 104 7.17 0.32 4.75
N SER A 105 6.74 -0.91 4.45
CA SER A 105 7.50 -1.88 3.66
C SER A 105 6.57 -2.88 2.96
N LYS A 106 7.15 -3.82 2.22
CA LYS A 106 6.46 -5.01 1.66
C LYS A 106 5.70 -5.86 2.71
N LYS A 107 5.98 -5.71 4.01
CA LYS A 107 5.23 -6.38 5.10
C LYS A 107 3.85 -5.78 5.33
N ASP A 108 3.72 -4.51 4.97
CA ASP A 108 2.53 -3.71 5.20
C ASP A 108 1.57 -3.79 4.00
N VAL A 109 2.07 -4.15 2.82
CA VAL A 109 1.25 -4.55 1.67
C VAL A 109 0.72 -5.96 1.92
N ARG A 110 -0.61 -6.13 1.95
CA ARG A 110 -1.26 -7.40 2.31
C ARG A 110 -2.37 -7.78 1.34
N PHE A 111 -2.62 -9.07 1.29
CA PHE A 111 -3.67 -9.71 0.51
C PHE A 111 -4.54 -10.56 1.43
N LEU A 112 -5.84 -10.57 1.18
CA LEU A 112 -6.78 -11.45 1.86
C LEU A 112 -6.58 -12.90 1.40
N SER A 113 -6.67 -13.83 2.34
CA SER A 113 -6.64 -15.27 2.08
C SER A 113 -7.80 -15.97 2.76
N SER A 114 -8.49 -16.80 1.99
CA SER A 114 -9.58 -17.66 2.46
C SER A 114 -9.06 -18.89 3.24
N SER A 115 -7.76 -19.16 3.21
CA SER A 115 -7.14 -20.33 3.86
C SER A 115 -5.78 -20.01 4.49
N PRO A 116 -5.40 -20.69 5.59
CA PRO A 116 -4.03 -20.64 6.13
C PRO A 116 -2.96 -21.21 5.21
N ALA A 117 -3.32 -22.10 4.30
CA ALA A 117 -2.37 -22.75 3.41
C ALA A 117 -1.95 -21.87 2.21
N CYS A 118 -2.31 -20.57 2.21
CA CYS A 118 -2.19 -19.68 1.04
C CYS A 118 -3.02 -20.14 -0.18
N ASP A 119 -3.97 -21.06 0.02
CA ASP A 119 -4.94 -21.45 -0.98
C ASP A 119 -6.05 -20.40 -1.08
N GLY A 120 -6.33 -19.90 -2.29
CA GLY A 120 -7.40 -18.92 -2.51
C GLY A 120 -7.05 -17.50 -2.06
N ILE A 121 -5.80 -17.05 -2.27
CA ILE A 121 -5.43 -15.64 -2.06
C ILE A 121 -6.21 -14.75 -3.04
N MET A 122 -6.87 -13.74 -2.50
CA MET A 122 -7.55 -12.69 -3.26
C MET A 122 -6.51 -11.68 -3.75
N THR A 123 -5.89 -12.01 -4.88
CA THR A 123 -4.78 -11.25 -5.47
C THR A 123 -5.20 -9.95 -6.14
N GLU A 124 -6.50 -9.77 -6.39
CA GLU A 124 -7.08 -8.57 -7.01
C GLU A 124 -7.35 -7.44 -6.01
N GLU A 125 -7.19 -7.67 -4.71
CA GLU A 125 -7.49 -6.69 -3.66
C GLU A 125 -6.29 -6.49 -2.70
N PRO A 126 -5.11 -6.06 -3.22
CA PRO A 126 -4.02 -5.63 -2.36
C PRO A 126 -4.41 -4.38 -1.58
N TYR A 127 -3.98 -4.30 -0.32
CA TYR A 127 -4.16 -3.10 0.48
C TYR A 127 -2.95 -2.84 1.39
N ILE A 128 -2.80 -1.59 1.82
CA ILE A 128 -1.74 -1.18 2.76
C ILE A 128 -2.30 -1.21 4.18
N SER A 129 -1.69 -2.01 5.04
CA SER A 129 -2.00 -2.13 6.46
C SER A 129 -1.20 -1.11 7.26
N CYS A 130 -1.88 -0.18 7.91
CA CYS A 130 -1.26 0.72 8.89
C CYS A 130 -1.58 0.26 10.31
N ARG A 131 -0.61 0.41 11.23
CA ARG A 131 -0.84 0.30 12.67
C ARG A 131 -0.77 1.69 13.28
N PHE A 132 -1.90 2.19 13.76
CA PHE A 132 -1.92 3.42 14.54
C PHE A 132 -1.27 3.13 15.89
N ALA A 133 -0.14 3.79 16.17
CA ALA A 133 0.48 3.71 17.49
C ALA A 133 -0.45 4.33 18.55
N GLU A 134 -0.44 3.78 19.76
CA GLU A 134 -1.06 4.45 20.89
C GLU A 134 -0.31 5.77 21.18
N PRO A 135 -1.03 6.84 21.57
CA PRO A 135 -0.50 8.21 21.67
C PRO A 135 0.68 8.40 22.65
N ASN A 136 1.09 7.37 23.40
CA ASN A 136 2.18 7.43 24.37
C ASN A 136 3.56 7.08 23.82
N SER A 137 3.68 6.82 22.52
CA SER A 137 4.97 6.51 21.88
C SER A 137 5.66 7.78 21.39
N THR A 138 5.98 8.70 22.30
CA THR A 138 6.91 9.80 22.00
C THR A 138 8.29 9.18 21.80
N ASN A 139 8.66 8.88 20.55
CA ASN A 139 10.03 8.78 20.03
C ASN A 139 9.97 8.45 18.52
N ALA A 140 9.29 9.26 17.73
CA ALA A 140 9.61 9.35 16.30
C ALA A 140 10.60 10.51 16.18
N SER A 141 11.89 10.18 16.20
CA SER A 141 12.93 11.12 15.80
C SER A 141 12.55 11.72 14.45
N ASN A 142 12.69 13.03 14.32
CA ASN A 142 12.54 13.78 13.08
C ASN A 142 13.67 13.43 12.10
N GLU A 143 13.86 12.15 11.77
CA GLU A 143 14.81 11.73 10.76
C GLU A 143 14.12 11.73 9.40
N THR A 144 14.27 12.85 8.68
CA THR A 144 14.23 12.90 7.22
C THR A 144 13.06 12.17 6.56
N PHE A 145 11.84 12.58 6.91
CA PHE A 145 10.59 12.13 6.28
C PHE A 145 10.55 12.28 4.74
N GLY A 146 11.43 13.10 4.15
CA GLY A 146 11.37 13.42 2.72
C GLY A 146 11.97 12.39 1.76
N SER A 147 12.93 11.57 2.19
CA SER A 147 13.70 10.71 1.27
C SER A 147 13.29 9.23 1.32
N ARG A 148 12.97 8.72 2.52
CA ARG A 148 12.66 7.31 2.75
C ARG A 148 11.42 6.79 2.01
N PRO A 149 10.29 7.51 1.94
CA PRO A 149 9.08 6.94 1.34
C PRO A 149 9.20 6.69 -0.17
N PHE A 150 9.90 7.58 -0.90
CA PHE A 150 10.15 7.40 -2.33
C PHE A 150 11.17 6.28 -2.60
N LEU A 151 12.16 6.11 -1.73
CA LEU A 151 13.06 4.95 -1.79
C LEU A 151 12.27 3.65 -1.58
N THR A 152 11.45 3.56 -0.53
CA THR A 152 10.60 2.40 -0.28
C THR A 152 9.69 2.11 -1.48
N LEU A 153 9.05 3.13 -2.03
CA LEU A 153 8.19 2.96 -3.20
C LEU A 153 8.98 2.48 -4.41
N GLY A 154 10.11 3.10 -4.73
CA GLY A 154 10.97 2.69 -5.85
C GLY A 154 11.44 1.24 -5.73
N ILE A 155 11.82 0.81 -4.53
CA ILE A 155 12.18 -0.59 -4.24
C ILE A 155 10.97 -1.50 -4.44
N LEU A 156 9.80 -1.17 -3.91
CA LEU A 156 8.60 -1.99 -4.10
C LEU A 156 8.19 -2.12 -5.58
N LEU A 157 8.32 -1.04 -6.35
CA LEU A 157 8.08 -1.07 -7.79
C LEU A 157 9.06 -1.99 -8.51
N LEU A 158 10.35 -2.01 -8.11
CA LEU A 158 11.33 -2.98 -8.62
C LEU A 158 10.97 -4.42 -8.23
N GLU A 159 10.67 -4.64 -6.95
CA GLU A 159 10.32 -5.96 -6.45
C GLU A 159 9.08 -6.54 -7.13
N LEU A 160 8.08 -5.70 -7.43
CA LEU A 160 6.90 -6.07 -8.21
C LEU A 160 7.21 -6.22 -9.71
N CYS A 161 8.12 -5.42 -10.26
CA CYS A 161 8.54 -5.55 -11.65
C CYS A 161 9.07 -6.96 -11.92
N PHE A 162 9.98 -7.44 -11.07
CA PHE A 162 10.66 -8.73 -11.24
C PHE A 162 9.99 -9.88 -10.47
N GLY A 163 9.14 -9.58 -9.48
CA GLY A 163 8.56 -10.56 -8.55
C GLY A 163 9.60 -11.22 -7.68
N MET A 164 10.59 -10.43 -7.24
CA MET A 164 11.74 -10.86 -6.46
C MET A 164 12.04 -9.78 -5.43
N ALA A 165 12.42 -10.18 -4.21
CA ALA A 165 12.83 -9.24 -3.18
C ALA A 165 14.20 -8.61 -3.50
N LEU A 166 14.41 -7.34 -3.13
CA LEU A 166 15.70 -6.64 -3.35
C LEU A 166 16.88 -7.42 -2.76
N GLU A 167 16.69 -8.03 -1.60
CA GLU A 167 17.72 -8.79 -0.88
C GLU A 167 18.14 -10.08 -1.61
N GLN A 168 17.30 -10.58 -2.52
CA GLN A 168 17.62 -11.74 -3.38
C GLN A 168 18.42 -11.33 -4.62
N HIS A 169 18.33 -10.06 -5.03
CA HIS A 169 19.04 -9.56 -6.21
C HIS A 169 20.56 -9.55 -6.01
N GLU A 170 21.31 -9.91 -7.05
CA GLU A 170 22.76 -10.09 -6.93
C GLU A 170 23.50 -8.82 -6.49
N THR A 171 23.07 -7.67 -7.00
CA THR A 171 23.65 -6.36 -6.67
C THR A 171 23.58 -6.13 -5.16
N ARG A 172 22.43 -6.39 -4.55
CA ARG A 172 22.26 -6.16 -3.11
C ARG A 172 23.03 -7.17 -2.28
N ARG A 173 23.08 -8.43 -2.73
CA ARG A 173 23.82 -9.52 -2.06
C ARG A 173 25.33 -9.25 -2.00
N LYS A 174 25.89 -8.58 -3.01
CA LYS A 174 27.32 -8.21 -3.06
C LYS A 174 27.71 -7.09 -2.07
N LEU A 175 26.75 -6.28 -1.62
CA LEU A 175 27.00 -5.09 -0.80
C LEU A 175 27.12 -5.35 0.72
N GLY A 176 26.96 -6.59 1.18
CA GLY A 176 27.10 -6.95 2.60
C GLY A 176 25.96 -6.41 3.50
N LYS A 177 26.11 -6.56 4.82
CA LYS A 177 25.19 -6.03 5.83
C LYS A 177 25.86 -4.88 6.58
N GLY A 178 25.34 -3.66 6.44
CA GLY A 178 25.75 -2.48 7.21
C GLY A 178 24.85 -2.23 8.43
N ASP A 179 25.12 -1.17 9.19
CA ASP A 179 24.16 -0.62 10.16
C ASP A 179 22.93 -0.01 9.45
N SER A 180 21.94 0.50 10.19
CA SER A 180 20.67 0.98 9.62
C SER A 180 20.85 2.13 8.60
N GLN A 181 21.75 3.08 8.87
CA GLN A 181 22.00 4.21 7.98
C GLN A 181 22.70 3.75 6.71
N ILE A 182 23.74 2.93 6.86
CA ILE A 182 24.51 2.37 5.75
C ILE A 182 23.62 1.47 4.91
N ALA A 183 22.76 0.65 5.53
CA ALA A 183 21.84 -0.24 4.84
C ALA A 183 20.94 0.52 3.86
N MET A 184 20.38 1.67 4.26
CA MET A 184 19.55 2.50 3.38
C MET A 184 20.31 3.00 2.13
N TYR A 185 21.57 3.44 2.30
CA TYR A 185 22.41 3.85 1.16
C TYR A 185 22.77 2.66 0.26
N LEU A 186 23.03 1.48 0.84
CA LEU A 186 23.29 0.26 0.08
C LEU A 186 22.04 -0.19 -0.70
N ASP A 187 20.86 -0.05 -0.10
CA ASP A 187 19.58 -0.36 -0.75
C ASP A 187 19.31 0.59 -1.91
N LEU A 188 19.52 1.91 -1.73
CA LEU A 188 19.42 2.89 -2.81
C LEU A 188 20.40 2.61 -3.95
N ALA A 189 21.67 2.33 -3.63
CA ALA A 189 22.69 2.01 -4.64
C ALA A 189 22.32 0.74 -5.42
N ALA A 190 21.88 -0.31 -4.71
CA ALA A 190 21.42 -1.53 -5.34
C ALA A 190 20.19 -1.33 -6.22
N ALA A 191 19.22 -0.54 -5.75
CA ALA A 191 18.00 -0.22 -6.47
C ALA A 191 18.26 0.60 -7.74
N LEU A 192 19.14 1.61 -7.66
CA LEU A 192 19.53 2.41 -8.84
C LEU A 192 20.18 1.53 -9.91
N GLN A 193 21.12 0.68 -9.54
CA GLN A 193 21.74 -0.24 -10.49
C GLN A 193 20.74 -1.26 -11.04
N TRP A 194 19.87 -1.83 -10.21
CA TRP A 194 18.85 -2.78 -10.66
C TRP A 194 17.79 -2.13 -11.57
N SER A 195 17.55 -0.82 -11.41
CA SER A 195 16.58 -0.09 -12.24
C SER A 195 16.95 -0.02 -13.72
N GLU A 196 18.23 -0.22 -14.07
CA GLU A 196 18.70 -0.26 -15.46
C GLU A 196 18.07 -1.42 -16.24
N GLU A 197 17.70 -2.52 -15.58
CA GLU A 197 17.10 -3.70 -16.19
C GLU A 197 15.59 -3.56 -16.44
N VAL A 198 14.94 -2.59 -15.81
CA VAL A 198 13.46 -2.42 -15.87
C VAL A 198 12.99 -2.06 -17.28
N LEU A 199 13.81 -1.35 -18.07
CA LEU A 199 13.44 -0.98 -19.43
C LEU A 199 13.16 -2.21 -20.29
N GLU A 200 14.01 -3.24 -20.20
CA GLU A 200 13.87 -4.47 -20.98
C GLU A 200 12.78 -5.38 -20.41
N GLU A 201 12.62 -5.43 -19.09
CA GLU A 201 11.60 -6.26 -18.44
C GLU A 201 10.19 -5.69 -18.61
N ALA A 202 10.02 -4.40 -18.35
CA ALA A 202 8.72 -3.74 -18.13
C ALA A 202 8.40 -2.58 -19.09
N GLY A 203 9.34 -2.21 -19.95
CA GLY A 203 9.18 -1.12 -20.90
C GLY A 203 9.40 0.27 -20.29
N PRO A 204 9.42 1.30 -21.15
CA PRO A 204 9.88 2.64 -20.78
C PRO A 204 8.97 3.34 -19.75
N LYS A 205 7.65 3.05 -19.78
CA LYS A 205 6.68 3.65 -18.86
C LYS A 205 6.94 3.22 -17.41
N TYR A 206 7.07 1.91 -17.18
CA TYR A 206 7.35 1.37 -15.86
C TYR A 206 8.77 1.76 -15.39
N ALA A 207 9.76 1.70 -16.29
CA ALA A 207 11.13 2.12 -15.99
C ALA A 207 11.21 3.60 -15.57
N GLY A 208 10.47 4.48 -16.25
CA GLY A 208 10.37 5.89 -15.89
C GLY A 208 9.81 6.09 -14.48
N ALA A 209 8.73 5.37 -14.14
CA ALA A 209 8.10 5.45 -12.81
C ALA A 209 9.05 5.00 -11.68
N VAL A 210 9.80 3.90 -11.88
CA VAL A 210 10.81 3.42 -10.92
C VAL A 210 11.92 4.46 -10.76
N LYS A 211 12.49 4.92 -11.88
CA LYS A 211 13.59 5.87 -11.89
C LYS A 211 13.21 7.18 -11.21
N TRP A 212 12.03 7.71 -11.50
CA TRP A 212 11.52 8.92 -10.87
C TRP A 212 11.46 8.77 -9.34
N CYS A 213 10.95 7.65 -8.83
CA CYS A 213 10.92 7.40 -7.39
C CYS A 213 12.32 7.41 -6.77
N LEU A 214 13.29 6.74 -7.39
CA LEU A 214 14.66 6.63 -6.87
C LEU A 214 15.44 7.96 -6.95
N GLU A 215 15.21 8.77 -7.98
CA GLU A 215 15.85 10.09 -8.13
C GLU A 215 15.28 11.15 -7.17
N LYS A 216 14.04 10.95 -6.70
CA LYS A 216 13.39 11.86 -5.74
C LYS A 216 13.87 11.67 -4.31
N VAL A 217 14.68 10.65 -4.05
CA VAL A 217 15.32 10.40 -2.75
C VAL A 217 16.27 11.57 -2.42
N GLY A 218 15.83 12.44 -1.50
CA GLY A 218 16.62 13.59 -1.04
C GLY A 218 16.41 14.91 -1.81
N THR A 219 15.58 14.93 -2.85
CA THR A 219 15.33 16.13 -3.68
C THR A 219 13.93 16.70 -3.54
N VAL A 220 13.00 16.00 -2.86
CA VAL A 220 11.65 16.52 -2.61
C VAL A 220 11.68 17.63 -1.56
N SER A 221 11.83 18.85 -2.05
CA SER A 221 11.38 20.04 -1.33
C SER A 221 9.86 19.95 -1.19
N GLN A 222 9.33 20.23 0.01
CA GLN A 222 7.90 20.19 0.39
C GLN A 222 7.04 21.24 -0.37
N GLY A 223 7.33 21.52 -1.64
CA GLY A 223 6.55 22.40 -2.49
C GLY A 223 5.31 21.70 -3.04
N GLY A 224 4.18 22.41 -3.13
CA GLY A 224 2.86 21.84 -3.45
C GLY A 224 2.69 21.18 -4.83
N GLY A 225 3.72 21.19 -5.70
CA GLY A 225 3.65 20.65 -7.05
C GLY A 225 4.01 19.16 -7.19
N TRP A 226 4.66 18.55 -6.20
CA TRP A 226 5.19 17.18 -6.34
C TRP A 226 4.10 16.14 -6.56
N ARG A 227 2.88 16.35 -6.03
CA ARG A 227 1.75 15.42 -6.22
C ARG A 227 1.31 15.32 -7.67
N HIS A 228 1.32 16.45 -8.36
CA HIS A 228 0.95 16.51 -9.77
C HIS A 228 2.04 15.88 -10.63
N GLU A 229 3.31 16.10 -10.28
CA GLU A 229 4.45 15.41 -10.90
C GLU A 229 4.39 13.90 -10.65
N PHE A 230 4.12 13.47 -9.41
CA PHE A 230 3.99 12.05 -9.06
C PHE A 230 2.85 11.36 -9.81
N LEU A 231 1.70 12.01 -9.93
CA LEU A 231 0.57 11.50 -10.71
C LEU A 231 1.00 11.24 -12.16
N ARG A 232 1.63 12.23 -12.81
CA ARG A 232 2.03 12.19 -14.21
C ARG A 232 3.19 11.23 -14.50
N GLU A 233 4.19 11.20 -13.62
CA GLU A 233 5.45 10.47 -13.85
C GLU A 233 5.42 9.04 -13.28
N VAL A 234 4.52 8.74 -12.34
CA VAL A 234 4.46 7.44 -11.65
C VAL A 234 3.11 6.76 -11.84
N VAL A 235 2.00 7.42 -11.46
CA VAL A 235 0.68 6.76 -11.43
C VAL A 235 0.14 6.51 -12.85
N GLU A 236 0.12 7.53 -13.71
CA GLU A 236 -0.39 7.39 -15.10
C GLU A 236 0.39 6.36 -15.94
N PRO A 237 1.75 6.31 -15.87
CA PRO A 237 2.52 5.27 -16.56
C PRO A 237 2.21 3.86 -16.03
N LEU A 238 2.11 3.68 -14.71
CA LEU A 238 1.76 2.39 -14.11
C LEU A 238 0.33 1.95 -14.46
N GLN A 239 -0.60 2.90 -14.55
CA GLN A 239 -1.95 2.66 -15.01
C GLN A 239 -1.96 2.17 -16.45
N SER A 240 -1.27 2.89 -17.36
CA SER A 240 -1.10 2.46 -18.75
C SER A 240 -0.51 1.05 -18.86
N CYS A 241 0.49 0.73 -18.04
CA CYS A 241 1.11 -0.60 -18.02
C CYS A 241 0.11 -1.68 -17.56
N THR A 242 -0.78 -1.37 -16.63
CA THR A 242 -1.79 -2.29 -16.12
C THR A 242 -2.89 -2.53 -17.17
N GLU A 243 -3.42 -1.46 -17.77
CA GLU A 243 -4.43 -1.52 -18.84
C GLU A 243 -3.92 -2.31 -20.06
N SER A 244 -2.65 -2.15 -20.42
CA SER A 244 -2.03 -2.89 -21.54
C SER A 244 -2.00 -4.40 -21.31
N LEU A 245 -2.01 -4.86 -20.05
CA LEU A 245 -2.02 -6.29 -19.70
C LEU A 245 -3.44 -6.89 -19.67
N GLU A 246 -4.48 -6.06 -19.65
CA GLU A 246 -5.89 -6.53 -19.68
C GLU A 246 -6.37 -6.86 -21.10
N VAL A 247 -5.68 -6.38 -22.13
CA VAL A 247 -6.10 -6.51 -23.54
C VAL A 247 -5.63 -7.84 -24.19
N VAL A 248 -4.88 -8.67 -23.47
CA VAL A 248 -4.36 -9.96 -24.00
C VAL A 248 -5.36 -11.09 -23.68
N TYR A 249 -6.25 -11.39 -24.63
CA TYR A 249 -7.16 -12.54 -24.60
C TYR A 249 -6.69 -13.67 -25.52
#